data_AF-A0A1X0QL11-F1
#
_entry.id   AF-A0A1X0QL11-F1
#
_cell.length_a   1.000
_cell.length_b   1.000
_cell.length_c   1.000
_cell.angle_alpha   90.00
_cell.angle_beta   90.00
_cell.angle_gamma   90.00
#
_symmetry.space_group_name_H-M   'P 1'
#
loop_
_entity.id
_entity.type
_entity.pdbx_description
1 polymer ?
#
loop_
_entity_poly.entity_id
_entity_poly.type
_entity_poly.pdbx_seq_one_letter_code
_entity_poly.pdbx_strand_id
1 'polypeptide(L)'
;MERCVNITPEFMYTVLEMLSSNNIEYIIAPYEADPQLVYLQKIGYVDYILTIDSDLIIYGSEKILFKFDGRYVDEYDKNKLLKLDGGEFLSRKLLDICILSGCDFLPSIRGIGLKTAIKILKEVHTIEAFVKYCELKNKIVPEDYLVLFAKAKSFFLFNIVYDPVKECRVNLNELEEELEFLGTKENLKFKINDNLTINRHFKPLKFNKEKDVIKTNPIKINKDK
;
A
#
# COMPACT_ATOMS: atom_id res chain seq x y z
N MET A 1 17.57 -20.78 -0.22
CA MET A 1 16.23 -20.45 0.32
C MET A 1 16.38 -20.37 1.82
N GLU A 2 16.57 -19.17 2.35
CA GLU A 2 16.40 -18.96 3.79
C GLU A 2 14.93 -19.22 4.14
N ARG A 3 14.74 -19.91 5.26
CA ARG A 3 13.46 -20.45 5.72
C ARG A 3 12.51 -19.30 6.11
N CYS A 4 11.21 -19.52 5.97
CA CYS A 4 10.17 -18.62 6.49
C CYS A 4 10.39 -18.37 7.99
N VAL A 5 10.94 -17.21 8.33
CA VAL A 5 10.93 -16.69 9.69
C VAL A 5 9.54 -16.14 9.92
N ASN A 6 8.80 -16.72 10.86
CA ASN A 6 7.50 -16.19 11.25
C ASN A 6 7.70 -15.09 12.30
N ILE A 7 7.05 -13.94 12.11
CA ILE A 7 7.10 -12.83 13.05
C ILE A 7 6.12 -13.14 14.20
N THR A 8 6.64 -13.34 15.41
CA THR A 8 5.80 -13.68 16.58
C THR A 8 5.26 -12.44 17.28
N PRO A 9 4.13 -12.56 18.03
CA PRO A 9 3.61 -11.45 18.83
C PRO A 9 4.62 -10.91 19.85
N GLU A 10 5.46 -11.77 20.43
CA GLU A 10 6.49 -11.38 21.41
C GLU A 10 7.61 -10.55 20.76
N PHE A 11 8.00 -10.91 19.52
CA PHE A 11 8.95 -10.12 18.75
C PHE A 11 8.37 -8.73 18.45
N MET A 12 7.11 -8.67 18.00
CA MET A 12 6.41 -7.40 17.79
C MET A 12 6.38 -6.55 19.05
N TYR A 13 6.03 -7.14 20.20
CA TYR A 13 6.02 -6.43 21.48
C TYR A 13 7.40 -5.83 21.81
N THR A 14 8.46 -6.62 21.67
CA THR A 14 9.84 -6.19 21.94
C THR A 14 10.23 -4.99 21.06
N VAL A 15 9.87 -5.02 19.77
CA VAL A 15 10.11 -3.90 18.85
C VAL A 15 9.34 -2.66 19.29
N LEU A 16 8.06 -2.80 19.64
CA LEU A 16 7.21 -1.67 20.06
C LEU A 16 7.67 -1.04 21.39
N GLU A 17 8.12 -1.85 22.35
CA GLU A 17 8.75 -1.35 23.58
C GLU A 17 10.04 -0.59 23.29
N MET A 18 10.86 -1.10 22.37
CA MET A 18 12.09 -0.43 21.95
C MET A 18 11.77 0.92 21.29
N LEU A 19 10.81 0.96 20.36
CA LEU A 19 10.37 2.21 19.71
C LEU A 19 9.86 3.21 20.75
N SER A 20 9.01 2.76 21.68
CA SER A 20 8.48 3.60 22.77
C SER A 20 9.61 4.16 23.64
N SER A 21 10.55 3.32 24.06
CA SER A 21 11.69 3.71 24.91
C SER A 21 12.64 4.70 24.22
N ASN A 22 12.69 4.67 22.89
CA ASN A 22 13.48 5.60 22.07
C ASN A 22 12.65 6.81 21.57
N ASN A 23 11.42 7.00 22.06
CA ASN A 23 10.51 8.07 21.63
C ASN A 23 10.25 8.10 20.11
N ILE A 24 10.20 6.93 19.48
CA ILE A 24 9.88 6.78 18.06
C ILE A 24 8.38 6.48 17.94
N GLU A 25 7.68 7.33 17.18
CA GLU A 25 6.27 7.15 16.86
C GLU A 25 6.02 5.85 16.09
N TYR A 26 4.94 5.16 16.42
CA TYR A 26 4.49 4.00 15.65
C TYR A 26 2.96 3.95 15.56
N ILE A 27 2.49 3.34 14.48
CA ILE A 27 1.08 3.05 14.22
C ILE A 27 0.99 1.57 13.83
N ILE A 28 0.06 0.87 14.47
CA ILE A 28 -0.29 -0.51 14.13
C ILE A 28 -1.52 -0.47 13.23
N ALA A 29 -1.32 -0.78 11.95
CA ALA A 29 -2.39 -0.83 10.96
C ALA A 29 -3.56 -1.72 11.45
N PRO A 30 -4.82 -1.40 11.08
CA PRO A 30 -5.96 -2.29 11.35
C PRO A 30 -5.80 -3.66 10.69
N TYR A 31 -5.25 -3.67 9.48
CA TYR A 31 -5.00 -4.84 8.65
C TYR A 31 -3.57 -4.77 8.09
N GLU A 32 -3.40 -4.35 6.83
CA GLU A 32 -2.09 -4.31 6.17
C GLU A 32 -1.36 -2.97 6.36
N ALA A 33 -0.04 -3.02 6.44
CA ALA A 33 0.80 -1.84 6.58
C ALA A 33 0.84 -1.00 5.29
N ASP A 34 0.75 -1.63 4.13
CA ASP A 34 0.87 -0.97 2.81
C ASP A 34 -0.18 0.12 2.57
N PRO A 35 -1.50 -0.18 2.64
CA PRO A 35 -2.52 0.86 2.53
C PRO A 35 -2.43 1.87 3.68
N GLN A 36 -2.01 1.45 4.88
CA GLN A 36 -1.83 2.36 6.01
C GLN A 36 -0.73 3.40 5.73
N LEU A 37 0.41 2.99 5.21
CA LEU A 37 1.51 3.89 4.86
C LEU A 37 1.12 4.84 3.74
N VAL A 38 0.41 4.35 2.72
CA VAL A 38 -0.12 5.18 1.62
C VAL A 38 -1.10 6.21 2.15
N TYR A 39 -1.99 5.82 3.08
CA TYR A 39 -2.93 6.74 3.70
C TYR A 39 -2.22 7.86 4.48
N LEU A 40 -1.20 7.52 5.28
CA LEU A 40 -0.41 8.51 6.03
C LEU A 40 0.26 9.52 5.11
N GLN A 41 0.79 9.07 3.96
CA GLN A 41 1.35 9.97 2.96
C GLN A 41 0.26 10.86 2.33
N LYS A 42 -0.90 10.26 1.99
CA LYS A 42 -2.03 10.97 1.37
C LYS A 42 -2.58 12.11 2.23
N ILE A 43 -2.62 11.95 3.56
CA ILE A 43 -3.06 13.01 4.48
C ILE A 43 -1.94 14.00 4.85
N GLY A 44 -0.73 13.83 4.30
CA GLY A 44 0.43 14.66 4.61
C GLY A 44 1.05 14.39 5.99
N TYR A 45 0.78 13.23 6.60
CA TYR A 45 1.40 12.83 7.87
C TYR A 45 2.87 12.44 7.69
N VAL A 46 3.22 11.91 6.51
CA VAL A 46 4.60 11.56 6.13
C VAL A 46 4.89 12.03 4.70
N ASP A 47 6.14 12.40 4.42
CA ASP A 47 6.55 12.84 3.07
C ASP A 47 6.93 11.66 2.15
N TYR A 48 7.60 10.65 2.70
CA TYR A 48 8.16 9.51 1.98
C TYR A 48 7.86 8.21 2.72
N ILE A 49 7.70 7.13 1.97
CA ILE A 49 7.57 5.78 2.51
C ILE A 49 8.85 5.00 2.18
N LEU A 50 9.47 4.38 3.18
CA LEU A 50 10.61 3.48 3.00
C LEU A 50 10.10 2.04 3.05
N THR A 51 10.28 1.28 1.97
CA THR A 51 9.81 -0.11 1.89
C THR A 51 10.61 -0.89 0.84
N ILE A 52 10.49 -2.21 0.85
CA ILE A 52 10.94 -3.08 -0.24
C ILE A 52 9.77 -3.58 -1.10
N ASP A 53 8.53 -3.33 -0.68
CA ASP A 53 7.32 -3.82 -1.34
C ASP A 53 6.80 -2.84 -2.39
N SER A 54 6.66 -3.31 -3.63
CA SER A 54 6.19 -2.50 -4.75
C SER A 54 4.68 -2.24 -4.75
N ASP A 55 3.91 -2.96 -3.93
CA ASP A 55 2.44 -2.88 -3.94
C ASP A 55 1.92 -1.51 -3.52
N LEU A 56 2.71 -0.72 -2.78
CA LEU A 56 2.39 0.66 -2.43
C LEU A 56 2.22 1.58 -3.64
N ILE A 57 2.86 1.26 -4.77
CA ILE A 57 2.64 1.97 -6.05
C ILE A 57 1.19 1.76 -6.51
N ILE A 58 0.66 0.56 -6.31
CA ILE A 58 -0.69 0.14 -6.72
C ILE A 58 -1.75 0.75 -5.82
N TYR A 59 -1.49 0.83 -4.51
CA TYR A 59 -2.31 1.59 -3.56
C TYR A 59 -2.32 3.10 -3.82
N GLY A 60 -1.39 3.60 -4.64
CA GLY A 60 -1.40 4.98 -5.13
C GLY A 60 -0.46 5.93 -4.41
N SER A 61 0.58 5.42 -3.74
CA SER A 61 1.63 6.24 -3.12
C SER A 61 2.23 7.25 -4.11
N GLU A 62 2.59 8.43 -3.61
CA GLU A 62 3.20 9.50 -4.38
C GLU A 62 4.72 9.37 -4.44
N LYS A 63 5.35 9.04 -3.30
CA LYS A 63 6.81 8.98 -3.17
C LYS A 63 7.26 7.82 -2.30
N ILE A 64 8.10 6.96 -2.86
CA ILE A 64 8.62 5.77 -2.17
C ILE A 64 10.15 5.74 -2.31
N LEU A 65 10.83 5.32 -1.25
CA LEU A 65 12.24 4.97 -1.24
C LEU A 65 12.33 3.45 -1.15
N PHE A 66 12.97 2.83 -2.14
CA PHE A 66 13.18 1.39 -2.24
C PHE A 66 14.62 1.00 -1.95
N LYS A 67 14.81 -0.26 -1.54
CA LYS A 67 16.11 -0.95 -1.44
C LYS A 67 17.17 -0.17 -0.65
N PHE A 68 16.81 0.34 0.51
CA PHE A 68 17.78 0.99 1.38
C PHE A 68 18.85 0.00 1.84
N ASP A 69 20.11 0.26 1.47
CA ASP A 69 21.27 -0.57 1.81
C ASP A 69 22.09 -0.02 2.98
N GLY A 70 21.55 0.98 3.69
CA GLY A 70 22.26 1.76 4.71
C GLY A 70 22.86 3.07 4.19
N ARG A 71 22.96 3.25 2.86
CA ARG A 71 23.57 4.44 2.25
C ARG A 71 22.81 5.01 1.05
N TYR A 72 22.24 4.16 0.20
CA TYR A 72 21.55 4.52 -1.03
C TYR A 72 20.13 3.99 -1.05
N VAL A 73 19.29 4.64 -1.86
CA VAL A 73 17.89 4.26 -2.11
C VAL A 73 17.57 4.45 -3.59
N ASP A 74 16.64 3.66 -4.09
CA ASP A 74 15.97 3.89 -5.38
C ASP A 74 14.69 4.71 -5.11
N GLU A 75 14.56 5.91 -5.68
CA GLU A 75 13.37 6.74 -5.49
C GLU A 75 12.32 6.48 -6.59
N TYR A 76 11.10 6.16 -6.17
CA TYR A 76 9.89 6.28 -6.98
C TYR A 76 9.19 7.61 -6.68
N ASP A 77 8.86 8.36 -7.73
CA ASP A 77 8.08 9.59 -7.66
C ASP A 77 7.02 9.55 -8.77
N LYS A 78 5.75 9.54 -8.37
CA LYS A 78 4.59 9.49 -9.27
C LYS A 78 4.60 10.63 -10.28
N ASN A 79 5.12 11.82 -9.93
CA ASN A 79 5.21 12.94 -10.86
C ASN A 79 6.24 12.70 -11.98
N LYS A 80 7.28 11.91 -11.73
CA LYS A 80 8.22 11.49 -12.77
C LYS A 80 7.57 10.48 -13.71
N LEU A 81 6.79 9.54 -13.18
CA LEU A 81 6.01 8.58 -13.98
C LEU A 81 5.06 9.28 -14.95
N LEU A 82 4.31 10.29 -14.48
CA LEU A 82 3.35 11.04 -15.29
C LEU A 82 3.99 11.79 -16.47
N LYS A 83 5.28 12.13 -16.38
CA LYS A 83 6.01 12.85 -17.43
C LYS A 83 6.55 11.94 -18.54
N LEU A 84 6.48 10.62 -18.37
CA LEU A 84 6.91 9.66 -19.38
C LEU A 84 5.85 9.52 -20.49
N ASP A 85 6.27 9.13 -21.68
CA ASP A 85 5.35 8.79 -22.77
C ASP A 85 4.44 7.61 -22.35
N GLY A 86 3.12 7.80 -22.47
CA GLY A 86 2.11 6.87 -21.95
C GLY A 86 1.99 6.82 -20.42
N GLY A 87 2.69 7.68 -19.68
CA GLY A 87 2.69 7.74 -18.21
C GLY A 87 1.31 8.06 -17.61
N GLU A 88 0.54 8.92 -18.27
CA GLU A 88 -0.82 9.27 -17.83
C GLU A 88 -1.80 8.08 -17.94
N PHE A 89 -1.72 7.31 -19.03
CA PHE A 89 -2.49 6.08 -19.20
C PHE A 89 -2.09 5.08 -18.11
N LEU A 90 -0.79 4.88 -17.92
CA LEU A 90 -0.29 3.93 -16.93
C LEU A 90 -0.76 4.34 -15.53
N SER A 91 -0.59 5.59 -15.13
CA SER A 91 -1.04 6.06 -13.80
C SER A 91 -2.54 5.88 -13.57
N ARG A 92 -3.38 6.01 -14.61
CA ARG A 92 -4.84 5.84 -14.49
C ARG A 92 -5.28 4.38 -14.49
N LYS A 93 -4.52 3.50 -15.16
CA LYS A 93 -4.88 2.10 -15.37
C LYS A 93 -3.99 1.11 -14.60
N LEU A 94 -3.02 1.58 -13.83
CA LEU A 94 -2.02 0.74 -13.19
C LEU A 94 -2.66 -0.33 -12.30
N LEU A 95 -3.62 0.08 -11.47
CA LEU A 95 -4.39 -0.84 -10.62
C LEU A 95 -5.12 -1.90 -11.45
N ASP A 96 -5.84 -1.48 -12.49
CA ASP A 96 -6.57 -2.39 -13.38
C ASP A 96 -5.59 -3.39 -14.04
N ILE A 97 -4.46 -2.89 -14.55
CA ILE A 97 -3.42 -3.69 -15.21
C ILE A 97 -2.84 -4.74 -14.25
N CYS A 98 -2.54 -4.35 -13.00
CA CYS A 98 -1.96 -5.26 -12.02
C CYS A 98 -2.97 -6.34 -11.60
N ILE A 99 -4.22 -5.98 -11.33
CA ILE A 99 -5.28 -6.97 -11.02
C ILE A 99 -5.48 -7.94 -12.19
N LEU A 100 -5.56 -7.43 -13.44
CA LEU A 100 -5.68 -8.29 -14.63
C LEU A 100 -4.48 -9.22 -14.84
N SER A 101 -3.31 -8.82 -14.37
CA SER A 101 -2.07 -9.58 -14.46
C SER A 101 -1.92 -10.62 -13.34
N GLY A 102 -2.88 -10.67 -12.42
CA GLY A 102 -2.91 -11.58 -11.29
C GLY A 102 -2.51 -10.90 -9.98
N CYS A 103 -3.34 -11.06 -8.97
CA CYS A 103 -3.05 -10.72 -7.58
C CYS A 103 -3.70 -11.77 -6.65
N ASP A 104 -3.48 -11.64 -5.34
CA ASP A 104 -4.01 -12.59 -4.35
C ASP A 104 -5.54 -12.73 -4.36
N PHE A 105 -6.24 -11.69 -4.81
CA PHE A 105 -7.71 -11.67 -4.91
C PHE A 105 -8.25 -12.18 -6.24
N LEU A 106 -7.45 -12.15 -7.31
CA LEU A 106 -7.89 -12.51 -8.66
C LEU A 106 -6.74 -13.15 -9.44
N PRO A 107 -6.80 -14.47 -9.73
CA PRO A 107 -5.82 -15.08 -10.60
C PRO A 107 -5.93 -14.51 -12.03
N SER A 108 -4.79 -14.33 -12.68
CA SER A 108 -4.75 -13.87 -14.08
C SER A 108 -5.44 -14.85 -15.03
N ILE A 109 -6.06 -14.34 -16.09
CA ILE A 109 -6.51 -15.18 -17.21
C ILE A 109 -5.26 -15.80 -17.87
N ARG A 110 -5.29 -17.10 -18.20
CA ARG A 110 -4.13 -17.81 -18.76
C ARG A 110 -3.51 -17.07 -19.96
N GLY A 111 -2.21 -16.78 -19.84
CA GLY A 111 -1.43 -16.06 -20.86
C GLY A 111 -1.64 -14.54 -20.87
N ILE A 112 -2.29 -13.99 -19.85
CA ILE A 112 -2.35 -12.56 -19.56
C ILE A 112 -1.37 -12.28 -18.41
N GLY A 113 -0.37 -11.45 -18.68
CA GLY A 113 0.46 -10.81 -17.66
C GLY A 113 0.64 -9.34 -18.01
N LEU A 114 1.46 -8.61 -17.26
CA LEU A 114 1.57 -7.13 -17.33
C LEU A 114 1.65 -6.58 -18.77
N LYS A 115 2.57 -7.09 -19.59
CA LYS A 115 2.75 -6.61 -20.97
C LYS A 115 1.51 -6.84 -21.84
N THR A 116 0.89 -8.02 -21.71
CA THR A 116 -0.31 -8.38 -22.48
C THR A 116 -1.52 -7.58 -22.00
N ALA A 117 -1.66 -7.41 -20.69
CA ALA A 117 -2.73 -6.62 -20.08
C ALA A 117 -2.65 -5.15 -20.55
N ILE A 118 -1.46 -4.54 -20.52
CA ILE A 118 -1.23 -3.17 -21.05
C ILE A 118 -1.64 -3.09 -22.51
N LYS A 119 -1.20 -4.03 -23.35
CA LYS A 119 -1.48 -4.00 -24.79
C LYS A 119 -2.98 -4.06 -25.06
N ILE A 120 -3.69 -5.02 -24.46
CA ILE A 120 -5.12 -5.20 -24.68
C ILE A 120 -5.90 -4.00 -24.12
N LEU A 121 -5.59 -3.55 -22.91
CA LEU A 121 -6.33 -2.46 -22.26
C LEU A 121 -6.11 -1.10 -22.97
N LYS A 122 -4.98 -0.91 -23.66
CA LYS A 122 -4.78 0.23 -24.56
C LYS A 122 -5.69 0.19 -25.80
N GLU A 123 -6.11 -0.98 -26.25
CA GLU A 123 -6.97 -1.17 -27.42
C GLU A 123 -8.45 -1.10 -27.06
N VAL A 124 -8.86 -1.73 -25.94
CA VAL A 124 -10.28 -1.90 -25.58
C VAL A 124 -10.77 -0.94 -24.50
N HIS A 125 -9.85 -0.30 -23.76
CA HIS A 125 -10.08 0.74 -22.73
C HIS A 125 -10.88 0.36 -21.46
N THR A 126 -11.84 -0.56 -21.55
CA THR A 126 -12.70 -1.00 -20.43
C THR A 126 -12.45 -2.46 -20.04
N ILE A 127 -12.85 -2.82 -18.82
CA ILE A 127 -12.61 -4.17 -18.27
C ILE A 127 -13.58 -5.18 -18.89
N GLU A 128 -14.82 -4.76 -19.15
CA GLU A 128 -15.84 -5.56 -19.81
C GLU A 128 -15.42 -5.89 -21.25
N ALA A 129 -14.88 -4.90 -21.97
CA ALA A 129 -14.35 -5.11 -23.31
C ALA A 129 -13.07 -5.97 -23.29
N PHE A 130 -12.26 -5.88 -22.23
CA PHE A 130 -11.10 -6.74 -22.02
C PHE A 130 -11.51 -8.22 -21.87
N VAL A 131 -12.51 -8.50 -21.03
CA VAL A 131 -13.04 -9.86 -20.86
C VAL A 131 -13.60 -10.40 -22.18
N LYS A 132 -14.43 -9.61 -22.87
CA LYS A 132 -14.96 -9.99 -24.19
C LYS A 132 -13.86 -10.24 -25.21
N TYR A 133 -12.80 -9.44 -25.21
CA TYR A 133 -11.63 -9.67 -26.05
C TYR A 133 -10.97 -11.02 -25.75
N CYS A 134 -10.83 -11.39 -24.47
CA CYS A 134 -10.28 -12.69 -24.07
C CYS A 134 -11.15 -13.86 -24.55
N GLU A 135 -12.48 -13.76 -24.39
CA GLU A 135 -13.44 -14.76 -24.85
C GLU A 135 -13.38 -14.95 -26.38
N LEU A 136 -13.35 -13.85 -27.14
CA LEU A 136 -13.21 -13.90 -28.62
C LEU A 136 -11.89 -14.51 -29.08
N LYS A 137 -10.86 -14.54 -28.23
CA LYS A 137 -9.59 -15.24 -28.46
C LYS A 137 -9.59 -16.67 -27.91
N ASN A 138 -10.76 -17.23 -27.60
CA ASN A 138 -10.96 -18.59 -27.07
C ASN A 138 -10.19 -18.83 -25.77
N LYS A 139 -10.01 -17.81 -24.93
CA LYS A 139 -9.46 -17.98 -23.57
C LYS A 139 -10.58 -18.39 -22.62
N ILE A 140 -10.24 -19.24 -21.65
CA ILE A 140 -11.15 -19.62 -20.57
C ILE A 140 -11.18 -18.46 -19.56
N VAL A 141 -12.36 -17.86 -19.38
CA VAL A 141 -12.61 -16.81 -18.40
C VAL A 141 -13.67 -17.31 -17.41
N PRO A 142 -13.43 -17.25 -16.09
CA PRO A 142 -14.45 -17.58 -15.10
C PRO A 142 -15.69 -16.69 -15.24
N GLU A 143 -16.88 -17.24 -15.02
CA GLU A 143 -18.15 -16.47 -15.14
C GLU A 143 -18.22 -15.31 -14.13
N ASP A 144 -17.62 -15.47 -12.95
CA ASP A 144 -17.57 -14.49 -11.88
C ASP A 144 -16.38 -13.53 -11.96
N TYR A 145 -15.57 -13.58 -13.04
CA TYR A 145 -14.31 -12.83 -13.15
C TYR A 145 -14.50 -11.32 -12.95
N LEU A 146 -15.53 -10.71 -13.54
CA LEU A 146 -15.81 -9.28 -13.38
C LEU A 146 -16.21 -8.92 -11.94
N VAL A 147 -16.93 -9.80 -11.26
CA VAL A 147 -17.34 -9.61 -9.86
C VAL A 147 -16.12 -9.69 -8.95
N LEU A 148 -15.25 -10.69 -9.15
CA LEU A 148 -14.00 -10.83 -8.41
C LEU A 148 -13.04 -9.68 -8.69
N PHE A 149 -12.95 -9.22 -9.94
CA PHE A 149 -12.18 -8.03 -10.30
C PHE A 149 -12.68 -6.79 -9.56
N ALA A 150 -13.99 -6.55 -9.52
CA ALA A 150 -14.57 -5.43 -8.80
C ALA A 150 -14.27 -5.50 -7.29
N LYS A 151 -14.39 -6.69 -6.69
CA LYS A 151 -14.02 -6.91 -5.27
C LYS A 151 -12.54 -6.64 -5.00
N ALA A 152 -11.64 -7.17 -5.83
CA ALA A 152 -10.21 -6.94 -5.73
C ALA A 152 -9.89 -5.44 -5.82
N LYS A 153 -10.49 -4.75 -6.80
CA LYS A 153 -10.32 -3.31 -6.98
C LYS A 153 -10.82 -2.52 -5.76
N SER A 154 -11.98 -2.88 -5.22
CA SER A 154 -12.50 -2.26 -3.99
C SER A 154 -11.58 -2.48 -2.79
N PHE A 155 -10.92 -3.64 -2.69
CA PHE A 155 -9.94 -3.89 -1.62
C PHE A 155 -8.74 -2.93 -1.71
N PHE A 156 -8.15 -2.77 -2.89
CA PHE A 156 -7.03 -1.84 -3.10
C PHE A 156 -7.42 -0.37 -2.90
N LEU A 157 -8.64 0.02 -3.26
CA LEU A 157 -9.09 1.40 -3.15
C LEU A 157 -9.60 1.76 -1.76
N PHE A 158 -10.22 0.83 -1.03
CA PHE A 158 -11.00 1.17 0.15
C PHE A 158 -10.58 0.38 1.40
N ASN A 159 -9.38 -0.20 1.42
CA ASN A 159 -8.85 -0.88 2.60
C ASN A 159 -9.01 -0.04 3.87
N ILE A 160 -9.27 -0.70 4.99
CA ILE A 160 -9.49 -0.03 6.27
C ILE A 160 -8.14 0.28 6.92
N VAL A 161 -7.92 1.56 7.18
CA VAL A 161 -6.70 2.13 7.75
C VAL A 161 -7.06 2.94 9.01
N TYR A 162 -6.05 3.31 9.79
CA TYR A 162 -6.19 4.13 10.99
C TYR A 162 -5.72 5.56 10.71
N ASP A 163 -6.57 6.54 11.04
CA ASP A 163 -6.24 7.96 11.00
C ASP A 163 -5.70 8.40 12.37
N PRO A 164 -4.39 8.72 12.50
CA PRO A 164 -3.79 9.14 13.76
C PRO A 164 -4.14 10.58 14.18
N VAL A 165 -4.78 11.36 13.30
CA VAL A 165 -5.24 12.72 13.59
C VAL A 165 -6.66 12.71 14.12
N LYS A 166 -7.54 11.89 13.51
CA LYS A 166 -8.92 11.69 13.97
C LYS A 166 -9.06 10.61 15.04
N GLU A 167 -8.00 9.84 15.25
CA GLU A 167 -7.92 8.69 16.16
C GLU A 167 -9.01 7.63 15.87
N CYS A 168 -9.34 7.41 14.60
CA CYS A 168 -10.35 6.45 14.19
C CYS A 168 -9.98 5.65 12.94
N ARG A 169 -10.63 4.51 12.74
CA ARG A 169 -10.50 3.76 11.48
C ARG A 169 -11.34 4.41 10.38
N VAL A 170 -10.76 4.47 9.19
CA VAL A 170 -11.34 5.05 7.99
C VAL A 170 -11.01 4.16 6.78
N ASN A 171 -11.65 4.39 5.64
CA ASN A 171 -11.22 3.80 4.38
C ASN A 171 -10.06 4.62 3.79
N LEU A 172 -9.14 3.95 3.07
CA LEU A 172 -8.02 4.58 2.35
C LEU A 172 -8.47 5.71 1.40
N ASN A 173 -9.55 5.47 0.66
CA ASN A 173 -10.24 6.46 -0.15
C ASN A 173 -11.68 6.64 0.37
N GLU A 174 -12.28 7.80 0.07
CA GLU A 174 -13.67 8.06 0.41
C GLU A 174 -14.58 7.02 -0.24
N LEU A 175 -15.53 6.51 0.53
CA LEU A 175 -16.43 5.44 0.15
C LEU A 175 -17.85 5.87 0.51
N GLU A 176 -18.75 5.89 -0.48
CA GLU A 176 -20.13 6.35 -0.32
C GLU A 176 -20.98 5.34 0.45
N GLU A 177 -20.82 4.05 0.14
CA GLU A 177 -21.57 2.94 0.75
C GLU A 177 -20.62 1.93 1.40
N GLU A 178 -20.93 1.53 2.63
CA GLU A 178 -20.08 0.59 3.35
C GLU A 178 -20.07 -0.79 2.70
N LEU A 179 -18.86 -1.33 2.51
CA LEU A 179 -18.65 -2.66 1.96
C LEU A 179 -18.22 -3.59 3.09
N GLU A 180 -19.15 -4.40 3.61
CA GLU A 180 -18.93 -5.28 4.78
C GLU A 180 -17.69 -6.19 4.65
N PHE A 181 -17.38 -6.63 3.43
CA PHE A 181 -16.25 -7.53 3.19
C PHE A 181 -14.87 -6.87 3.40
N LEU A 182 -14.80 -5.53 3.51
CA LEU A 182 -13.56 -4.80 3.79
C LEU A 182 -13.17 -4.83 5.27
N GLY A 183 -14.08 -5.27 6.15
CA GLY A 183 -13.86 -5.36 7.59
C GLY A 183 -14.56 -4.26 8.39
N THR A 184 -14.08 -4.01 9.61
CA THR A 184 -14.76 -3.12 10.57
C THR A 184 -14.00 -1.82 10.82
N LYS A 185 -14.74 -0.71 10.85
CA LYS A 185 -14.27 0.63 11.26
C LYS A 185 -14.32 0.84 12.78
N GLU A 186 -14.76 -0.16 13.54
CA GLU A 186 -14.70 -0.07 15.01
C GLU A 186 -13.25 0.09 15.49
N ASN A 187 -13.05 1.01 16.43
CA ASN A 187 -11.75 1.25 17.05
C ASN A 187 -11.38 0.13 18.03
N LEU A 188 -11.01 -1.03 17.48
CA LEU A 188 -10.57 -2.16 18.28
C LEU A 188 -9.14 -1.93 18.80
N LYS A 189 -8.92 -2.22 20.09
CA LYS A 189 -7.57 -2.28 20.65
C LYS A 189 -6.76 -3.39 19.98
N PHE A 190 -5.44 -3.21 19.87
CA PHE A 190 -4.57 -4.24 19.33
C PHE A 190 -4.18 -5.24 20.43
N LYS A 191 -4.58 -6.50 20.25
CA LYS A 191 -4.24 -7.59 21.17
C LYS A 191 -3.03 -8.33 20.61
N ILE A 192 -1.97 -8.42 21.41
CA ILE A 192 -0.77 -9.21 21.10
C ILE A 192 -1.02 -10.66 21.47
N ASN A 193 -1.61 -10.88 22.65
CA ASN A 193 -2.10 -12.18 23.13
C ASN A 193 -3.29 -11.95 24.09
N ASP A 194 -3.85 -13.02 24.64
CA ASP A 194 -5.02 -12.98 25.53
C ASP A 194 -4.84 -12.05 26.74
N ASN A 195 -3.59 -11.84 27.18
CA ASN A 195 -3.27 -11.09 28.39
C ASN A 195 -2.64 -9.72 28.11
N LEU A 196 -2.29 -9.41 26.85
CA LEU A 196 -1.54 -8.21 26.50
C LEU A 196 -2.22 -7.45 25.37
N THR A 197 -2.76 -6.28 25.73
CA THR A 197 -3.35 -5.31 24.82
C THR A 197 -2.52 -4.04 24.86
N ILE A 198 -2.18 -3.51 23.69
CA ILE A 198 -1.40 -2.28 23.57
C ILE A 198 -2.17 -1.21 22.79
N ASN A 199 -1.73 0.03 22.93
CA ASN A 199 -2.26 1.14 22.15
C ASN A 199 -1.88 0.95 20.68
N ARG A 200 -2.86 1.18 19.79
CA ARG A 200 -2.68 1.06 18.35
C ARG A 200 -1.75 2.13 17.79
N HIS A 201 -1.70 3.27 18.45
CA HIS A 201 -0.91 4.43 18.07
C HIS A 201 -0.19 4.95 19.31
N PHE A 202 1.10 5.17 19.16
CA PHE A 202 1.93 5.85 20.14
C PHE A 202 2.52 7.09 19.49
N LYS A 203 2.17 8.25 20.03
CA LYS A 203 2.75 9.52 19.64
C LYS A 203 3.66 10.00 20.77
N PRO A 204 4.95 10.25 20.52
CA PRO A 204 5.80 10.84 21.53
C PRO A 204 5.23 12.22 21.92
N LEU A 205 5.32 12.56 23.20
CA LEU A 205 5.04 13.91 23.66
C LEU A 205 5.89 14.89 22.82
N LYS A 206 5.29 16.00 22.39
CA LYS A 206 5.92 16.95 21.46
C LYS A 206 7.36 17.26 21.90
N PHE A 207 8.30 16.79 21.07
CA PHE A 207 9.72 17.08 21.18
C PHE A 207 9.94 18.59 21.29
N ASN A 208 10.65 19.02 22.32
CA ASN A 208 10.95 20.43 22.47
C ASN A 208 12.19 20.76 21.62
N LYS A 209 11.94 21.34 20.44
CA LYS A 209 12.97 21.67 19.43
C LYS A 209 14.16 22.46 19.99
N GLU A 210 13.98 23.22 21.07
CA GLU A 210 15.06 23.99 21.71
C GLU A 210 15.96 23.13 22.63
N LYS A 211 15.47 21.99 23.13
CA LYS A 211 16.19 21.16 24.11
C LYS A 211 16.81 19.88 23.52
N ASP A 212 16.20 19.32 22.48
CA ASP A 212 16.47 17.93 22.12
C ASP A 212 17.23 17.77 20.77
N VAL A 213 17.93 18.81 20.30
CA VAL A 213 18.54 18.88 18.96
C VAL A 213 19.47 17.69 18.65
N ILE A 214 19.02 16.78 17.79
CA ILE A 214 19.89 15.86 17.05
C ILE A 214 20.42 16.62 15.83
N LYS A 215 21.74 16.87 15.79
CA LYS A 215 22.41 17.43 14.62
C LYS A 215 22.34 16.42 13.47
N THR A 216 21.42 16.61 12.53
CA THR A 216 21.39 15.83 11.29
C THR A 216 22.02 16.63 10.16
N ASN A 217 22.85 15.96 9.37
CA ASN A 217 23.38 16.51 8.13
C ASN A 217 22.30 16.44 7.04
N PRO A 218 22.20 17.43 6.14
CA PRO A 218 21.26 17.40 5.04
C PRO A 218 21.52 16.20 4.12
N ILE A 219 20.43 15.54 3.70
CA ILE A 219 20.44 14.45 2.72
C ILE A 219 20.97 15.00 1.38
N LYS A 220 22.07 14.45 0.88
CA LYS A 220 22.62 14.80 -0.44
C LYS A 220 21.93 13.96 -1.51
N ILE A 221 21.16 14.59 -2.38
CA ILE A 221 20.56 13.94 -3.55
C ILE A 221 21.59 13.93 -4.68
N ASN A 222 22.06 12.74 -5.06
CA ASN A 222 22.93 12.59 -6.23
C ASN A 222 22.05 12.39 -7.48
N LYS A 223 22.16 13.29 -8.47
CA LYS A 223 21.34 13.28 -9.69
C LYS A 223 22.03 12.60 -10.88
N ASP A 224 23.25 12.10 -10.70
CA ASP A 224 24.07 11.57 -11.79
C ASP A 224 23.97 10.04 -11.88
N LYS A 225 22.82 9.50 -12.32
CA LYS A 225 22.70 8.15 -12.91
C LYS A 225 21.54 8.08 -13.90
#